data_AF-A0A8H6ZN77-F1
#
_entry.id   AF-A0A8H6ZN77-F1
#
_cell.length_a   1.000
_cell.length_b   1.000
_cell.length_c   1.000
_cell.angle_alpha   90.00
_cell.angle_beta   90.00
_cell.angle_gamma   90.00
#
_symmetry.space_group_name_H-M   'P 1'
#
loop_
_entity.id
_entity.type
_entity.pdbx_description
1 polymer ?
#
loop_
_entity_poly.entity_id
_entity_poly.type
_entity_poly.pdbx_seq_one_letter_code
_entity_poly.pdbx_strand_id
1 'polypeptide(L)'
;MPRKYANKQDTDQFRQILLSMEDQFLHLTPMDLCDKTKLLQDCLGAFKDNMKGFNVVEDIIRKGLKGEVFGPETIGHQICLHLKKINREAKLLQAALDGKATHQEKRHLVRTWMSDIRGMEGTGEAVVDEEMGFYTVAPAENVIFLSGTRECPKLELVVFHGIGEGSELTADLYKWLNAVIDYACWARRDVRPYHEGNLTQIGMNLGPRHARVLGWAKSFVKNLSNKDMKIHDTDAIGAVSIFWSILSAYAPTEVTDAMVKYVEEEELPHLATQNVGPGTGFRLCLGDKDYMFPTCSRAPPEAYISCGYSAPVHRDASYCPWAASWIVNRNVDNVDDSADKSAGSSFVDVGLRVAVRAASASLVIWNPNNAHGTTRSYGAENSGIAITFSSKVCDVYRTLTSMGKVPFLSGTCYGGDEILGLVESGSGAGATETDE
;
A
#
# COMPACT_ATOMS: atom_id res chain seq x y z
N MET A 1 -12.97 55.35 -23.47
CA MET A 1 -11.56 54.88 -23.54
C MET A 1 -11.57 53.41 -23.90
N PRO A 2 -10.84 52.94 -24.92
CA PRO A 2 -10.81 51.53 -25.26
C PRO A 2 -10.00 50.76 -24.21
N ARG A 3 -10.60 49.72 -23.63
CA ARG A 3 -9.92 48.79 -22.71
C ARG A 3 -8.86 48.05 -23.54
N LYS A 4 -7.58 48.34 -23.27
CA LYS A 4 -6.46 47.53 -23.78
C LYS A 4 -6.58 46.14 -23.15
N TYR A 5 -7.01 45.16 -23.94
CA TYR A 5 -6.79 43.76 -23.57
C TYR A 5 -5.29 43.49 -23.60
N ALA A 6 -4.78 42.75 -22.61
CA ALA A 6 -3.41 42.23 -22.65
C ALA A 6 -3.22 41.50 -23.98
N ASN A 7 -2.09 41.74 -24.65
CA ASN A 7 -1.87 41.09 -25.93
C ASN A 7 -1.67 39.57 -25.69
N LYS A 8 -1.83 38.76 -26.73
CA LYS A 8 -1.68 37.30 -26.63
C LYS A 8 -0.31 36.89 -26.08
N GLN A 9 0.73 37.65 -26.40
CA GLN A 9 2.11 37.42 -25.95
C GLN A 9 2.25 37.57 -24.43
N ASP A 10 1.58 38.55 -23.81
CA ASP A 10 1.56 38.75 -22.36
C ASP A 10 0.84 37.59 -21.65
N THR A 11 -0.21 37.03 -22.28
CA THR A 11 -0.99 35.91 -21.74
C THR A 11 -0.22 34.60 -21.83
N ASP A 12 0.47 34.36 -22.95
CA ASP A 12 1.30 33.17 -23.15
C ASP A 12 2.55 33.20 -22.26
N GLN A 13 3.17 34.38 -22.08
CA GLN A 13 4.29 34.56 -21.15
C GLN A 13 3.86 34.31 -19.70
N PHE A 14 2.68 34.78 -19.30
CA PHE A 14 2.11 34.51 -17.98
C PHE A 14 1.86 33.01 -17.74
N ARG A 15 1.35 32.30 -18.76
CA ARG A 15 1.14 30.86 -18.70
C ARG A 15 2.44 30.08 -18.54
N GLN A 16 3.51 30.49 -19.22
CA GLN A 16 4.83 29.87 -19.10
C GLN A 16 5.45 30.07 -17.71
N ILE A 17 5.23 31.24 -17.09
CA ILE A 17 5.69 31.49 -15.71
C ILE A 17 4.95 30.57 -14.72
N LEU A 18 3.63 30.40 -14.87
CA LEU A 18 2.85 29.49 -14.02
C LEU A 18 3.29 28.02 -14.16
N LEU A 19 3.50 27.56 -15.39
CA LEU A 19 3.97 26.20 -15.67
C LEU A 19 5.39 25.96 -15.15
N SER A 20 6.28 26.95 -15.23
CA SER A 20 7.62 26.86 -14.66
C SER A 20 7.63 26.82 -13.13
N MET A 21 6.68 27.50 -12.48
CA MET A 21 6.53 27.43 -11.02
C MET A 21 6.01 26.05 -10.61
N GLU A 22 5.03 25.51 -11.36
CA GLU A 22 4.46 24.19 -11.15
C GLU A 22 5.50 23.06 -11.32
N ASP A 23 6.36 23.16 -12.34
CA ASP A 23 7.48 22.24 -12.58
C ASP A 23 8.53 22.24 -11.45
N GLN A 24 8.82 23.42 -10.89
CA GLN A 24 9.70 23.55 -9.71
C GLN A 24 9.07 22.94 -8.45
N PHE A 25 7.75 22.90 -8.34
CA PHE A 25 7.04 22.23 -7.25
C PHE A 25 7.04 20.69 -7.39
N LEU A 26 7.09 20.15 -8.62
CA LEU A 26 6.98 18.72 -8.92
C LEU A 26 8.27 17.92 -8.66
N HIS A 27 9.43 18.56 -8.62
CA HIS A 27 10.73 17.89 -8.50
C HIS A 27 11.31 17.84 -7.07
N LEU A 28 10.51 18.11 -6.05
CA LEU A 28 10.98 18.20 -4.67
C LEU A 28 10.69 16.92 -3.87
N THR A 29 11.73 16.36 -3.27
CA THR A 29 11.64 15.32 -2.22
C THR A 29 11.09 15.94 -0.92
N PRO A 30 10.76 15.13 0.11
CA PRO A 30 10.05 15.65 1.27
C PRO A 30 10.92 16.67 2.02
N MET A 31 10.50 17.94 1.97
CA MET A 31 11.12 19.03 2.72
C MET A 31 10.34 19.31 4.00
N ASP A 32 11.08 19.73 5.03
CA ASP A 32 10.58 20.31 6.28
C ASP A 32 9.60 21.48 6.01
N LEU A 33 8.58 21.62 6.86
CA LEU A 33 7.48 22.58 6.75
C LEU A 33 7.99 24.03 6.70
N CYS A 34 9.15 24.28 7.31
CA CYS A 34 9.81 25.59 7.35
C CYS A 34 10.38 25.99 5.97
N ASP A 35 10.95 25.03 5.23
CA ASP A 35 11.54 25.27 3.91
C ASP A 35 10.47 25.52 2.83
N LYS A 36 9.33 24.83 2.93
CA LYS A 36 8.18 25.05 2.05
C LYS A 36 7.55 26.43 2.22
N THR A 37 7.50 26.94 3.46
CA THR A 37 6.95 28.28 3.74
C THR A 37 7.85 29.37 3.15
N LYS A 38 9.17 29.23 3.31
CA LYS A 38 10.16 30.11 2.71
C LYS A 38 10.09 30.07 1.18
N LEU A 39 9.98 28.87 0.60
CA LEU A 39 9.83 28.70 -0.85
C LEU A 39 8.55 29.35 -1.39
N LEU A 40 7.40 29.19 -0.72
CA LEU A 40 6.16 29.87 -1.10
C LEU A 40 6.30 31.41 -1.05
N GLN A 41 7.01 31.94 -0.05
CA GLN A 41 7.30 33.37 0.05
C GLN A 41 8.26 33.84 -1.06
N ASP A 42 9.28 33.06 -1.38
CA ASP A 42 10.25 33.34 -2.44
C ASP A 42 9.60 33.27 -3.84
N CYS A 43 8.76 32.26 -4.09
CA CYS A 43 7.94 32.14 -5.31
C CYS A 43 6.98 33.32 -5.45
N LEU A 44 6.33 33.74 -4.35
CA LEU A 44 5.45 34.91 -4.36
C LEU A 44 6.23 36.22 -4.58
N GLY A 45 7.46 36.30 -4.06
CA GLY A 45 8.39 37.40 -4.27
C GLY A 45 8.85 37.49 -5.73
N ALA A 46 9.36 36.38 -6.27
CA ALA A 46 9.77 36.25 -7.67
C ALA A 46 8.62 36.53 -8.64
N PHE A 47 7.41 36.05 -8.33
CA PHE A 47 6.21 36.38 -9.08
C PHE A 47 5.91 37.89 -9.04
N LYS A 48 5.96 38.54 -7.88
CA LYS A 48 5.79 40.00 -7.80
C LYS A 48 6.85 40.76 -8.59
N ASP A 49 8.10 40.30 -8.55
CA ASP A 49 9.22 40.94 -9.24
C ASP A 49 9.14 40.77 -10.77
N ASN A 50 8.77 39.58 -11.26
CA ASN A 50 8.55 39.32 -12.68
C ASN A 50 7.34 40.09 -13.25
N MET A 51 6.41 40.51 -12.39
CA MET A 51 5.22 41.27 -12.78
C MET A 51 5.42 42.80 -12.71
N LYS A 52 6.58 43.29 -12.24
CA LYS A 52 6.95 44.72 -12.29
C LYS A 52 7.07 45.17 -13.76
N GLY A 53 6.05 45.86 -14.26
CA GLY A 53 5.95 46.32 -15.64
C GLY A 53 4.57 46.10 -16.26
N PHE A 54 3.76 45.21 -15.69
CA PHE A 54 2.38 44.95 -16.11
C PHE A 54 1.39 45.68 -15.20
N ASN A 55 1.18 46.98 -15.43
CA ASN A 55 0.31 47.86 -14.61
C ASN A 55 -1.11 47.29 -14.38
N VAL A 56 -1.62 46.48 -15.32
CA VAL A 56 -2.94 45.83 -15.23
C VAL A 56 -2.93 44.67 -14.25
N VAL A 57 -1.85 43.89 -14.18
CA VAL A 57 -1.78 42.71 -13.33
C VAL A 57 -1.45 43.06 -11.89
N GLU A 58 -0.64 44.09 -11.67
CA GLU A 58 -0.37 44.62 -10.33
C GLU A 58 -1.65 45.15 -9.66
N ASP A 59 -2.53 45.81 -10.43
CA ASP A 59 -3.85 46.22 -9.94
C ASP A 59 -4.77 45.02 -9.69
N ILE A 60 -4.76 43.99 -10.55
CA ILE A 60 -5.53 42.74 -10.32
C ILE A 60 -5.08 42.01 -9.05
N ILE A 61 -3.77 41.86 -8.84
CA ILE A 61 -3.20 41.22 -7.64
C ILE A 61 -3.55 42.04 -6.40
N ARG A 62 -3.35 43.36 -6.45
CA ARG A 62 -3.65 44.28 -5.34
C ARG A 62 -5.13 44.24 -4.96
N LYS A 63 -6.01 44.27 -5.96
CA LYS A 63 -7.47 44.20 -5.79
C LYS A 63 -7.92 42.84 -5.28
N GLY A 64 -7.35 41.76 -5.79
CA GLY A 64 -7.60 40.39 -5.34
C GLY A 64 -7.24 40.16 -3.87
N LEU A 65 -6.04 40.60 -3.46
CA LEU A 65 -5.59 40.51 -2.07
C LEU A 65 -6.41 41.40 -1.12
N LYS A 66 -6.97 42.51 -1.60
CA LYS A 66 -7.85 43.42 -0.84
C LYS A 66 -9.33 43.01 -0.85
N GLY A 67 -9.70 41.99 -1.62
CA GLY A 67 -11.08 41.52 -1.68
C GLY A 67 -12.00 42.24 -2.66
N GLU A 68 -11.47 43.13 -3.50
CA GLU A 68 -12.26 43.88 -4.48
C GLU A 68 -12.82 42.94 -5.57
N VAL A 69 -14.06 43.18 -5.98
CA VAL A 69 -14.84 42.24 -6.81
C VAL A 69 -14.65 42.57 -8.28
N PHE A 70 -14.03 41.65 -9.01
CA PHE A 70 -14.10 41.60 -10.47
C PHE A 70 -15.40 40.92 -10.90
N GLY A 71 -15.95 41.29 -12.05
CA GLY A 71 -17.11 40.60 -12.62
C GLY A 71 -16.83 39.09 -12.76
N PRO A 72 -17.79 38.22 -12.43
CA PRO A 72 -17.58 36.77 -12.23
C PRO A 72 -17.00 36.06 -13.46
N GLU A 73 -17.16 36.62 -14.65
CA GLU A 73 -16.71 36.04 -15.92
C GLU A 73 -15.32 36.51 -16.39
N THR A 74 -14.59 37.27 -15.57
CA THR A 74 -13.26 37.74 -15.96
C THR A 74 -12.16 36.80 -15.49
N ILE A 75 -11.12 36.62 -16.30
CA ILE A 75 -9.87 35.93 -15.89
C ILE A 75 -9.33 36.53 -14.58
N GLY A 76 -9.47 37.85 -14.39
CA GLY A 76 -9.12 38.53 -13.14
C GLY A 76 -9.90 38.03 -11.92
N HIS A 77 -11.18 37.66 -12.05
CA HIS A 77 -11.97 37.09 -10.97
C HIS A 77 -11.44 35.72 -10.55
N GLN A 78 -11.14 34.84 -11.52
CA GLN A 78 -10.58 33.51 -11.25
C GLN A 78 -9.21 33.59 -10.58
N ILE A 79 -8.33 34.47 -11.08
CA ILE A 79 -7.02 34.74 -10.45
C ILE A 79 -7.21 35.27 -9.02
N CYS A 80 -8.17 36.17 -8.78
CA CYS A 80 -8.46 36.68 -7.44
C CYS A 80 -8.96 35.60 -6.48
N LEU A 81 -9.82 34.67 -6.93
CA LEU A 81 -10.28 33.55 -6.12
C LEU A 81 -9.11 32.64 -5.73
N HIS A 82 -8.22 32.35 -6.69
CA HIS A 82 -7.05 31.51 -6.47
C HIS A 82 -6.06 32.16 -5.48
N LEU A 83 -5.75 33.45 -5.66
CA LEU A 83 -4.90 34.21 -4.74
C LEU A 83 -5.52 34.32 -3.33
N LYS A 84 -6.85 34.41 -3.23
CA LYS A 84 -7.56 34.38 -1.93
C LYS A 84 -7.44 33.01 -1.25
N LYS A 85 -7.55 31.90 -2.00
CA LYS A 85 -7.33 30.54 -1.48
C LYS A 85 -5.91 30.41 -0.93
N ILE A 86 -4.89 30.75 -1.75
CA ILE A 86 -3.47 30.68 -1.36
C ILE A 86 -3.19 31.55 -0.13
N ASN A 87 -3.65 32.80 -0.09
CA ASN A 87 -3.41 33.68 1.05
C ASN A 87 -4.11 33.20 2.34
N ARG A 88 -5.30 32.58 2.21
CA ARG A 88 -6.00 31.99 3.35
C ARG A 88 -5.23 30.79 3.90
N GLU A 89 -4.75 29.91 3.03
CA GLU A 89 -3.97 28.73 3.41
C GLU A 89 -2.62 29.08 4.01
N ALA A 90 -1.90 30.04 3.43
CA ALA A 90 -0.65 30.55 3.99
C ALA A 90 -0.83 31.12 5.41
N LYS A 91 -1.93 31.86 5.66
CA LYS A 91 -2.26 32.36 7.01
C LYS A 91 -2.58 31.24 8.00
N LEU A 92 -3.33 30.23 7.56
CA LEU A 92 -3.66 29.07 8.39
C LEU A 92 -2.40 28.26 8.72
N LEU A 93 -1.51 28.06 7.75
CA LEU A 93 -0.25 27.36 7.92
C LEU A 93 0.66 28.10 8.90
N GLN A 94 0.81 29.42 8.75
CA GLN A 94 1.57 30.24 9.69
C GLN A 94 0.96 30.19 11.10
N ALA A 95 -0.38 30.23 11.22
CA ALA A 95 -1.03 30.07 12.52
C ALA A 95 -0.78 28.68 13.13
N ALA A 96 -0.68 27.62 12.32
CA ALA A 96 -0.37 26.27 12.79
C ALA A 96 1.09 26.18 13.29
N LEU A 97 2.04 26.73 12.54
CA LEU A 97 3.46 26.83 12.91
C LEU A 97 3.66 27.63 14.21
N ASP A 98 2.94 28.72 14.38
CA ASP A 98 2.97 29.55 15.58
C ASP A 98 2.28 28.89 16.80
N GLY A 99 1.70 27.70 16.65
CA GLY A 99 0.91 27.03 17.69
C GLY A 99 -0.44 27.70 17.98
N LYS A 100 -0.89 28.63 17.12
CA LYS A 100 -2.10 29.45 17.29
C LYS A 100 -3.33 28.90 16.54
N ALA A 101 -3.16 27.95 15.62
CA ALA A 101 -4.28 27.35 14.90
C ALA A 101 -5.13 26.46 15.80
N THR A 102 -6.45 26.60 15.69
CA THR A 102 -7.41 25.71 16.36
C THR A 102 -7.33 24.29 15.81
N HIS A 103 -7.81 23.31 16.57
CA HIS A 103 -7.88 21.92 16.11
C HIS A 103 -8.71 21.79 14.80
N GLN A 104 -9.76 22.58 14.63
CA GLN A 104 -10.60 22.55 13.43
C GLN A 104 -9.84 23.09 12.20
N GLU A 105 -9.03 24.14 12.37
CA GLU A 105 -8.16 24.70 11.33
C GLU A 105 -7.03 23.75 10.94
N LYS A 106 -6.39 23.10 11.92
CA LYS A 106 -5.41 22.03 11.66
C LYS A 106 -6.03 20.89 10.84
N ARG A 107 -7.24 20.44 11.22
CA ARG A 107 -7.99 19.43 10.45
C ARG A 107 -8.37 19.92 9.05
N HIS A 108 -8.70 21.20 8.88
CA HIS A 108 -9.00 21.77 7.58
C HIS A 108 -7.75 21.80 6.69
N LEU A 109 -6.60 22.25 7.20
CA LEU A 109 -5.31 22.21 6.49
C LEU A 109 -4.97 20.79 6.04
N VAL A 110 -5.04 19.80 6.94
CA VAL A 110 -4.79 18.40 6.58
C VAL A 110 -5.76 17.91 5.52
N ARG A 111 -7.05 18.23 5.61
CA ARG A 111 -8.04 17.82 4.59
C ARG A 111 -7.82 18.50 3.25
N THR A 112 -7.55 19.80 3.23
CA THR A 112 -7.32 20.57 2.00
C THR A 112 -6.01 20.14 1.35
N TRP A 113 -4.98 19.90 2.15
CA TRP A 113 -3.71 19.37 1.65
C TRP A 113 -3.88 17.95 1.12
N MET A 114 -4.58 17.08 1.86
CA MET A 114 -4.94 15.74 1.38
C MET A 114 -5.88 15.78 0.17
N SER A 115 -6.69 16.81 0.00
CA SER A 115 -7.55 16.97 -1.18
C SER A 115 -6.84 17.57 -2.37
N ASP A 116 -5.80 18.39 -2.17
CA ASP A 116 -4.96 18.94 -3.23
C ASP A 116 -3.94 17.87 -3.69
N ILE A 117 -3.45 17.01 -2.80
CA ILE A 117 -2.76 15.76 -3.14
C ILE A 117 -3.68 14.81 -3.92
N ARG A 118 -4.95 14.69 -3.51
CA ARG A 118 -5.95 13.88 -4.26
C ARG A 118 -6.46 14.58 -5.52
N GLY A 119 -6.36 15.91 -5.59
CA GLY A 119 -6.88 16.77 -6.65
C GLY A 119 -5.91 16.96 -7.81
N MET A 120 -4.71 16.37 -7.73
CA MET A 120 -3.90 15.99 -8.89
C MET A 120 -4.56 14.81 -9.64
N GLU A 121 -5.85 14.93 -9.96
CA GLU A 121 -6.60 14.03 -10.85
C GLU A 121 -6.21 14.33 -12.31
N GLY A 122 -4.93 14.11 -12.66
CA GLY A 122 -4.70 13.23 -13.80
C GLY A 122 -5.18 11.85 -13.35
N THR A 123 -5.63 10.98 -14.24
CA THR A 123 -6.17 9.66 -13.87
C THR A 123 -5.15 8.72 -13.21
N GLY A 124 -4.05 9.22 -12.62
CA GLY A 124 -3.17 8.57 -11.64
C GLY A 124 -2.53 7.26 -12.11
N GLU A 125 -2.64 6.97 -13.40
CA GLU A 125 -2.18 5.75 -14.03
C GLU A 125 -0.85 6.08 -14.70
N ALA A 126 0.20 5.40 -14.26
CA ALA A 126 1.46 5.36 -14.96
C ALA A 126 1.50 4.10 -15.82
N VAL A 127 2.02 4.22 -17.04
CA VAL A 127 2.38 3.06 -17.85
C VAL A 127 3.69 2.50 -17.28
N VAL A 128 3.72 1.17 -17.08
CA VAL A 128 4.83 0.47 -16.47
C VAL A 128 5.43 -0.47 -17.51
N ASP A 129 6.32 0.06 -18.34
CA ASP A 129 6.99 -0.66 -19.42
C ASP A 129 8.44 -0.20 -19.61
N GLU A 130 9.13 -0.85 -20.54
CA GLU A 130 10.53 -0.56 -20.87
C GLU A 130 10.72 0.84 -21.47
N GLU A 131 9.72 1.38 -22.18
CA GLU A 131 9.77 2.75 -22.72
C GLU A 131 9.79 3.80 -21.60
N MET A 132 9.09 3.52 -20.50
CA MET A 132 9.12 4.33 -19.28
C MET A 132 10.30 4.01 -18.36
N GLY A 133 11.23 3.15 -18.82
CA GLY A 133 12.45 2.79 -18.11
C GLY A 133 12.25 1.77 -17.00
N PHE A 134 11.21 0.93 -17.08
CA PHE A 134 11.07 -0.23 -16.22
C PHE A 134 11.76 -1.45 -16.82
N TYR A 135 12.38 -2.27 -15.96
CA TYR A 135 12.73 -3.64 -16.32
C TYR A 135 11.50 -4.54 -16.18
N THR A 136 11.13 -5.27 -17.23
CA THR A 136 9.99 -6.18 -17.18
C THR A 136 10.46 -7.62 -17.08
N VAL A 137 10.29 -8.25 -15.93
CA VAL A 137 10.59 -9.67 -15.72
C VAL A 137 9.57 -10.50 -16.50
N ALA A 138 10.06 -11.33 -17.41
CA ALA A 138 9.19 -12.17 -18.24
C ALA A 138 8.64 -13.39 -17.45
N PRO A 139 7.49 -13.99 -17.85
CA PRO A 139 6.86 -15.10 -17.12
C PRO A 139 7.70 -16.37 -16.90
N ALA A 140 8.81 -16.54 -17.63
CA ALA A 140 9.72 -17.68 -17.51
C ALA A 140 11.09 -17.28 -16.91
N GLU A 141 11.25 -16.03 -16.50
CA GLU A 141 12.54 -15.46 -16.11
C GLU A 141 12.70 -15.44 -14.59
N ASN A 142 13.60 -16.27 -14.08
CA ASN A 142 14.00 -16.24 -12.68
C ASN A 142 15.09 -15.18 -12.49
N VAL A 143 14.87 -14.22 -11.60
CA VAL A 143 15.79 -13.09 -11.40
C VAL A 143 15.90 -12.69 -9.94
N ILE A 144 17.10 -12.28 -9.54
CA ILE A 144 17.38 -11.69 -8.24
C ILE A 144 17.96 -10.29 -8.50
N PHE A 145 17.33 -9.27 -7.92
CA PHE A 145 17.82 -7.90 -7.98
C PHE A 145 18.66 -7.61 -6.75
N LEU A 146 19.86 -7.12 -7.01
CA LEU A 146 20.85 -6.73 -6.00
C LEU A 146 21.19 -5.25 -6.17
N SER A 147 21.39 -4.56 -5.06
CA SER A 147 22.01 -3.24 -4.99
C SER A 147 23.33 -3.33 -4.20
N GLY A 148 23.97 -2.19 -3.94
CA GLY A 148 25.23 -2.13 -3.18
C GLY A 148 26.46 -2.40 -4.04
N THR A 149 27.57 -2.79 -3.40
CA THR A 149 28.81 -3.12 -4.10
C THR A 149 28.92 -4.61 -4.34
N ARG A 150 29.88 -5.04 -5.17
CA ARG A 150 30.11 -6.47 -5.41
C ARG A 150 30.52 -7.22 -4.13
N GLU A 151 31.21 -6.53 -3.22
CA GLU A 151 31.70 -7.07 -1.95
C GLU A 151 30.61 -7.08 -0.86
N CYS A 152 29.61 -6.22 -1.00
CA CYS A 152 28.48 -6.10 -0.08
C CYS A 152 27.18 -5.97 -0.89
N PRO A 153 26.77 -7.03 -1.61
CA PRO A 153 25.54 -7.00 -2.36
C PRO A 153 24.38 -6.98 -1.36
N LYS A 154 23.40 -6.11 -1.62
CA LYS A 154 22.16 -6.05 -0.86
C LYS A 154 21.05 -6.61 -1.72
N LEU A 155 20.36 -7.62 -1.20
CA LEU A 155 19.17 -8.17 -1.83
C LEU A 155 18.05 -7.11 -1.81
N GLU A 156 17.34 -6.92 -2.92
CA GLU A 156 16.22 -5.97 -3.02
C GLU A 156 14.90 -6.64 -3.43
N LEU A 157 14.94 -7.56 -4.40
CA LEU A 157 13.77 -8.26 -4.94
C LEU A 157 14.17 -9.65 -5.46
N VAL A 158 13.38 -10.67 -5.16
CA VAL A 158 13.54 -12.03 -5.70
C VAL A 158 12.29 -12.41 -6.47
N VAL A 159 12.48 -12.94 -7.68
CA VAL A 159 11.41 -13.45 -8.53
C VAL A 159 11.79 -14.84 -9.00
N PHE A 160 10.95 -15.82 -8.66
CA PHE A 160 11.06 -17.18 -9.18
C PHE A 160 9.73 -17.62 -9.82
N HIS A 161 9.80 -18.36 -10.91
CA HIS A 161 8.67 -18.97 -11.62
C HIS A 161 8.82 -20.50 -11.60
N GLY A 162 7.71 -21.21 -11.83
CA GLY A 162 7.69 -22.68 -11.83
C GLY A 162 7.86 -23.31 -10.44
N ILE A 163 7.62 -22.56 -9.37
CA ILE A 163 7.77 -23.04 -8.00
C ILE A 163 6.71 -24.08 -7.67
N GLY A 164 7.09 -25.32 -7.37
CA GLY A 164 6.14 -26.41 -7.10
C GLY A 164 5.68 -27.17 -8.35
N GLU A 165 6.27 -26.84 -9.51
CA GLU A 165 6.10 -27.60 -10.74
C GLU A 165 7.07 -28.79 -10.85
N GLY A 166 6.81 -29.68 -11.81
CA GLY A 166 7.71 -30.81 -12.13
C GLY A 166 7.49 -32.09 -11.31
N SER A 167 6.47 -32.14 -10.45
CA SER A 167 6.08 -33.34 -9.70
C SER A 167 4.80 -33.96 -10.25
N GLU A 168 4.61 -35.27 -10.03
CA GLU A 168 3.32 -35.94 -10.31
C GLU A 168 2.16 -35.36 -9.50
N LEU A 169 2.45 -34.70 -8.37
CA LEU A 169 1.45 -34.05 -7.51
C LEU A 169 1.16 -32.61 -7.90
N THR A 170 1.89 -32.01 -8.86
CA THR A 170 1.75 -30.59 -9.21
C THR A 170 0.30 -30.25 -9.58
N ALA A 171 -0.33 -31.00 -10.47
CA ALA A 171 -1.69 -30.71 -10.90
C ALA A 171 -2.71 -30.75 -9.74
N ASP A 172 -2.62 -31.76 -8.87
CA ASP A 172 -3.53 -31.90 -7.72
C ASP A 172 -3.28 -30.83 -6.65
N LEU A 173 -2.01 -30.48 -6.41
CA LEU A 173 -1.64 -29.41 -5.48
C LEU A 173 -2.22 -28.07 -5.91
N TYR A 174 -2.00 -27.68 -7.17
CA TYR A 174 -2.47 -26.41 -7.71
C TYR A 174 -3.99 -26.33 -7.79
N LYS A 175 -4.65 -27.43 -8.16
CA LYS A 175 -6.10 -27.55 -8.13
C LYS A 175 -6.65 -27.36 -6.71
N TRP A 176 -6.03 -28.01 -5.72
CA TRP A 176 -6.44 -27.88 -4.33
C TRP A 176 -6.21 -26.45 -3.80
N LEU A 177 -5.03 -25.86 -4.05
CA LEU A 177 -4.72 -24.49 -3.65
C LEU A 177 -5.69 -23.48 -4.24
N ASN A 178 -5.99 -23.58 -5.54
CA ASN A 178 -6.94 -22.68 -6.19
C ASN A 178 -8.34 -22.80 -5.56
N ALA A 179 -8.80 -24.03 -5.28
CA ALA A 179 -10.08 -24.24 -4.59
C ALA A 179 -10.11 -23.64 -3.17
N VAL A 180 -9.00 -23.71 -2.42
CA VAL A 180 -8.87 -23.05 -1.11
C VAL A 180 -8.93 -21.53 -1.25
N ILE A 181 -8.24 -20.97 -2.25
CA ILE A 181 -8.22 -19.51 -2.51
C ILE A 181 -9.61 -19.01 -2.90
N ASP A 182 -10.23 -19.62 -3.91
CA ASP A 182 -11.56 -19.27 -4.39
C ASP A 182 -12.58 -19.30 -3.24
N TYR A 183 -12.52 -20.36 -2.43
CA TYR A 183 -13.41 -20.48 -1.28
C TYR A 183 -13.15 -19.42 -0.23
N ALA A 184 -11.88 -19.13 0.10
CA ALA A 184 -11.53 -18.10 1.07
C ALA A 184 -12.05 -16.72 0.62
N CYS A 185 -11.79 -16.33 -0.62
CA CYS A 185 -12.26 -15.06 -1.19
C CYS A 185 -13.78 -14.97 -1.28
N TRP A 186 -14.47 -16.07 -1.57
CA TRP A 186 -15.94 -16.11 -1.60
C TRP A 186 -16.58 -16.04 -0.20
N ALA A 187 -16.03 -16.79 0.76
CA ALA A 187 -16.66 -17.00 2.07
C ALA A 187 -16.37 -15.89 3.07
N ARG A 188 -15.29 -15.13 2.86
CA ARG A 188 -14.75 -14.18 3.84
C ARG A 188 -14.86 -12.73 3.37
N ARG A 189 -14.69 -11.85 4.34
CA ARG A 189 -14.73 -10.40 4.15
C ARG A 189 -13.47 -9.96 3.42
N ASP A 190 -13.70 -9.24 2.33
CA ASP A 190 -12.66 -8.45 1.69
C ASP A 190 -12.21 -7.31 2.62
N VAL A 191 -10.91 -7.27 2.91
CA VAL A 191 -10.28 -6.25 3.74
C VAL A 191 -9.99 -4.96 2.97
N ARG A 192 -10.13 -4.99 1.63
CA ARG A 192 -9.92 -3.87 0.70
C ARG A 192 -11.07 -3.74 -0.32
N PRO A 193 -12.32 -3.50 0.11
CA PRO A 193 -13.51 -3.49 -0.76
C PRO A 193 -13.56 -2.38 -1.84
N TYR A 194 -12.57 -1.50 -1.87
CA TYR A 194 -12.45 -0.43 -2.88
C TYR A 194 -11.34 -0.70 -3.89
N HIS A 195 -10.62 -1.81 -3.72
CA HIS A 195 -9.62 -2.28 -4.66
C HIS A 195 -10.29 -3.26 -5.63
N GLU A 196 -9.65 -3.50 -6.77
CA GLU A 196 -10.10 -4.55 -7.67
C GLU A 196 -9.90 -5.92 -7.03
N GLY A 197 -10.76 -6.89 -7.36
CA GLY A 197 -10.68 -8.25 -6.84
C GLY A 197 -11.10 -8.40 -5.39
N ASN A 198 -10.53 -9.39 -4.72
CA ASN A 198 -10.79 -9.70 -3.32
C ASN A 198 -9.48 -9.94 -2.58
N LEU A 199 -9.31 -9.32 -1.42
CA LEU A 199 -8.20 -9.60 -0.51
C LEU A 199 -8.75 -10.03 0.85
N THR A 200 -8.47 -11.27 1.22
CA THR A 200 -8.95 -11.85 2.48
C THR A 200 -7.76 -12.08 3.42
N GLN A 201 -7.88 -11.60 4.66
CA GLN A 201 -6.86 -11.84 5.69
C GLN A 201 -7.13 -13.15 6.45
N ILE A 202 -6.07 -13.92 6.70
CA ILE A 202 -6.02 -15.14 7.50
C ILE A 202 -5.00 -14.92 8.62
N GLY A 203 -5.30 -15.41 9.83
CA GLY A 203 -4.38 -15.25 10.97
C GLY A 203 -4.75 -14.11 11.90
N MET A 204 -3.73 -13.51 12.53
CA MET A 204 -3.89 -12.38 13.44
C MET A 204 -4.26 -11.10 12.69
N ASN A 205 -5.16 -10.32 13.26
CA ASN A 205 -5.45 -8.96 12.82
C ASN A 205 -5.88 -8.05 13.97
N LEU A 206 -6.09 -6.78 13.67
CA LEU A 206 -6.57 -5.78 14.61
C LEU A 206 -8.09 -5.56 14.53
N GLY A 207 -8.86 -6.48 13.95
CA GLY A 207 -10.30 -6.30 13.78
C GLY A 207 -10.68 -5.03 12.98
N PRO A 208 -11.91 -4.51 13.16
CA PRO A 208 -12.38 -3.35 12.41
C PRO A 208 -11.73 -2.06 12.91
N ARG A 209 -11.54 -1.09 11.99
CA ARG A 209 -10.86 0.19 12.27
C ARG A 209 -11.42 0.96 13.48
N HIS A 210 -12.70 0.80 13.79
CA HIS A 210 -13.39 1.50 14.87
C HIS A 210 -13.33 0.78 16.22
N ALA A 211 -12.85 -0.47 16.29
CA ALA A 211 -12.78 -1.24 17.54
C ALA A 211 -11.39 -1.82 17.85
N ARG A 212 -10.46 -1.79 16.88
CA ARG A 212 -9.03 -2.18 16.98
C ARG A 212 -8.73 -3.22 18.07
N VAL A 213 -9.23 -4.45 17.92
CA VAL A 213 -9.00 -5.55 18.87
C VAL A 213 -8.04 -6.54 18.24
N LEU A 214 -6.90 -6.80 18.91
CA LEU A 214 -5.99 -7.86 18.50
C LEU A 214 -6.66 -9.22 18.71
N GLY A 215 -6.69 -10.04 17.66
CA GLY A 215 -7.23 -11.40 17.73
C GLY A 215 -7.09 -12.15 16.43
N TRP A 216 -7.62 -13.38 16.40
CA TRP A 216 -7.74 -14.13 15.15
C TRP A 216 -8.84 -13.53 14.28
N ALA A 217 -8.57 -13.38 12.99
CA ALA A 217 -9.47 -12.74 12.05
C ALA A 217 -10.84 -13.44 12.00
N LYS A 218 -11.89 -12.72 12.45
CA LYS A 218 -13.29 -13.12 12.23
C LYS A 218 -13.75 -12.64 10.86
N SER A 219 -13.42 -13.41 9.82
CA SER A 219 -13.61 -12.97 8.44
C SER A 219 -14.80 -13.59 7.71
N PHE A 220 -15.39 -14.70 8.16
CA PHE A 220 -16.55 -15.30 7.48
C PHE A 220 -17.75 -14.34 7.41
N VAL A 221 -18.27 -14.14 6.20
CA VAL A 221 -19.49 -13.35 5.91
C VAL A 221 -20.67 -14.22 5.49
N LYS A 222 -20.43 -15.51 5.25
CA LYS A 222 -21.45 -16.50 4.92
C LYS A 222 -21.93 -17.21 6.17
N ASN A 223 -23.18 -17.64 6.17
CA ASN A 223 -23.76 -18.46 7.22
C ASN A 223 -23.32 -19.91 7.03
N LEU A 224 -22.14 -20.24 7.56
CA LEU A 224 -21.56 -21.58 7.50
C LEU A 224 -21.74 -22.30 8.84
N SER A 225 -21.77 -23.63 8.82
CA SER A 225 -21.74 -24.40 10.07
C SER A 225 -20.36 -24.29 10.73
N ASN A 226 -20.29 -24.48 12.05
CA ASN A 226 -19.01 -24.52 12.77
C ASN A 226 -18.06 -25.60 12.21
N LYS A 227 -18.63 -26.71 11.72
CA LYS A 227 -17.87 -27.79 11.08
C LYS A 227 -17.22 -27.30 9.79
N ASP A 228 -17.98 -26.64 8.92
CA ASP A 228 -17.48 -26.14 7.64
C ASP A 228 -16.44 -25.04 7.86
N MET A 229 -16.72 -24.07 8.75
CA MET A 229 -15.75 -23.03 9.10
C MET A 229 -14.41 -23.64 9.57
N LYS A 230 -14.45 -24.68 10.40
CA LYS A 230 -13.24 -25.38 10.85
C LYS A 230 -12.52 -26.11 9.72
N ILE A 231 -13.23 -26.75 8.80
CA ILE A 231 -12.62 -27.40 7.62
C ILE A 231 -11.89 -26.35 6.79
N HIS A 232 -12.56 -25.26 6.42
CA HIS A 232 -11.96 -24.21 5.59
C HIS A 232 -10.83 -23.45 6.28
N ASP A 233 -10.92 -23.21 7.59
CA ASP A 233 -9.80 -22.67 8.37
C ASP A 233 -8.61 -23.65 8.39
N THR A 234 -8.86 -24.96 8.45
CA THR A 234 -7.80 -25.97 8.40
C THR A 234 -7.11 -25.98 7.03
N ASP A 235 -7.89 -25.90 5.95
CA ASP A 235 -7.36 -25.89 4.59
C ASP A 235 -6.59 -24.60 4.30
N ALA A 236 -7.09 -23.44 4.75
CA ALA A 236 -6.37 -22.17 4.64
C ALA A 236 -5.04 -22.20 5.40
N ILE A 237 -5.00 -22.75 6.62
CA ILE A 237 -3.76 -22.97 7.36
C ILE A 237 -2.82 -23.88 6.58
N GLY A 238 -3.34 -24.97 6.00
CA GLY A 238 -2.57 -25.86 5.13
C GLY A 238 -1.94 -25.13 3.94
N ALA A 239 -2.72 -24.30 3.25
CA ALA A 239 -2.30 -23.58 2.04
C ALA A 239 -1.21 -22.54 2.35
N VAL A 240 -1.37 -21.78 3.43
CA VAL A 240 -0.35 -20.81 3.84
C VAL A 240 0.89 -21.53 4.41
N SER A 241 0.73 -22.66 5.11
CA SER A 241 1.87 -23.40 5.67
C SER A 241 2.69 -24.13 4.60
N ILE A 242 2.06 -24.63 3.53
CA ILE A 242 2.82 -25.15 2.38
C ILE A 242 3.54 -24.02 1.66
N PHE A 243 2.94 -22.83 1.53
CA PHE A 243 3.63 -21.66 1.00
C PHE A 243 4.84 -21.29 1.86
N TRP A 244 4.71 -21.25 3.18
CA TRP A 244 5.83 -21.02 4.09
C TRP A 244 6.94 -22.08 3.95
N SER A 245 6.56 -23.35 3.77
CA SER A 245 7.52 -24.44 3.55
C SER A 245 8.28 -24.28 2.22
N ILE A 246 7.58 -23.86 1.16
CA ILE A 246 8.18 -23.52 -0.14
C ILE A 246 9.14 -22.33 0.01
N LEU A 247 8.70 -21.27 0.68
CA LEU A 247 9.54 -20.10 0.92
C LEU A 247 10.83 -20.48 1.66
N SER A 248 10.71 -21.31 2.69
CA SER A 248 11.85 -21.83 3.47
C SER A 248 12.80 -22.71 2.65
N ALA A 249 12.32 -23.35 1.58
CA ALA A 249 13.11 -24.25 0.74
C ALA A 249 13.79 -23.53 -0.44
N TYR A 250 13.17 -22.49 -0.99
CA TYR A 250 13.60 -21.85 -2.24
C TYR A 250 14.15 -20.44 -2.08
N ALA A 251 13.74 -19.69 -1.06
CA ALA A 251 14.20 -18.31 -0.90
C ALA A 251 15.68 -18.26 -0.45
N PRO A 252 16.41 -17.17 -0.76
CA PRO A 252 17.73 -16.94 -0.20
C PRO A 252 17.72 -16.98 1.33
N THR A 253 18.77 -17.52 1.94
CA THR A 253 18.88 -17.64 3.40
C THR A 253 18.78 -16.30 4.11
N GLU A 254 19.26 -15.22 3.49
CA GLU A 254 19.17 -13.85 3.99
C GLU A 254 17.71 -13.37 4.14
N VAL A 255 16.78 -13.95 3.38
CA VAL A 255 15.34 -13.71 3.51
C VAL A 255 14.77 -14.56 4.64
N THR A 256 14.98 -15.88 4.57
CA THR A 256 14.33 -16.83 5.49
C THR A 256 14.82 -16.67 6.91
N ASP A 257 16.14 -16.48 7.11
CA ASP A 257 16.73 -16.28 8.42
C ASP A 257 16.21 -14.99 9.06
N ALA A 258 16.07 -13.92 8.27
CA ALA A 258 15.46 -12.69 8.74
C ALA A 258 14.00 -12.89 9.14
N MET A 259 13.18 -13.53 8.28
CA MET A 259 11.78 -13.79 8.61
C MET A 259 11.62 -14.65 9.87
N VAL A 260 12.38 -15.74 10.00
CA VAL A 260 12.38 -16.62 11.18
C VAL A 260 12.80 -15.83 12.42
N LYS A 261 13.93 -15.11 12.34
CA LYS A 261 14.45 -14.29 13.44
C LYS A 261 13.40 -13.30 13.94
N TYR A 262 12.76 -12.54 13.05
CA TYR A 262 11.75 -11.56 13.46
C TYR A 262 10.49 -12.22 14.04
N VAL A 263 10.07 -13.40 13.59
CA VAL A 263 8.93 -14.09 14.23
C VAL A 263 9.29 -14.58 15.63
N GLU A 264 10.50 -15.11 15.81
CA GLU A 264 11.00 -15.61 17.09
C GLU A 264 11.27 -14.50 18.10
N GLU A 265 11.94 -13.41 17.69
CA GLU A 265 12.25 -12.26 18.55
C GLU A 265 10.98 -11.57 19.07
N GLU A 266 9.91 -11.57 18.27
CA GLU A 266 8.63 -10.98 18.66
C GLU A 266 7.73 -11.92 19.46
N GLU A 267 8.17 -13.18 19.66
CA GLU A 267 7.42 -14.23 20.34
C GLU A 267 5.97 -14.35 19.81
N LEU A 268 5.79 -14.10 18.52
CA LEU A 268 4.47 -14.15 17.89
C LEU A 268 4.05 -15.62 17.70
N PRO A 269 2.77 -15.96 17.95
CA PRO A 269 2.31 -17.32 17.70
C PRO A 269 2.35 -17.64 16.21
N HIS A 270 2.58 -18.90 15.86
CA HIS A 270 2.38 -19.34 14.49
C HIS A 270 0.92 -19.26 14.05
N LEU A 271 0.69 -19.34 12.74
CA LEU A 271 -0.61 -19.19 12.11
C LEU A 271 -1.69 -20.04 12.79
N ALA A 272 -2.76 -19.36 13.16
CA ALA A 272 -3.99 -19.95 13.65
C ALA A 272 -5.18 -19.14 13.13
N THR A 273 -6.38 -19.60 13.45
CA THR A 273 -7.63 -18.93 13.09
C THR A 273 -8.57 -18.98 14.28
N GLN A 274 -9.74 -18.35 14.14
CA GLN A 274 -10.76 -18.41 15.18
C GLN A 274 -11.27 -19.84 15.42
N ASN A 275 -11.34 -20.70 14.38
CA ASN A 275 -11.89 -22.05 14.51
C ASN A 275 -10.82 -23.15 14.60
N VAL A 276 -9.54 -22.82 14.34
CA VAL A 276 -8.39 -23.72 14.50
C VAL A 276 -7.32 -23.00 15.30
N GLY A 277 -7.17 -23.41 16.57
CA GLY A 277 -6.24 -22.79 17.51
C GLY A 277 -4.76 -22.93 17.11
N PRO A 278 -3.88 -22.20 17.81
CA PRO A 278 -2.44 -22.27 17.58
C PRO A 278 -1.90 -23.67 17.85
N GLY A 279 -0.83 -24.03 17.16
CA GLY A 279 -0.19 -25.34 17.32
C GLY A 279 0.76 -25.65 16.18
N THR A 280 1.32 -26.85 16.23
CA THR A 280 2.21 -27.38 15.18
C THR A 280 1.43 -28.17 14.15
N GLY A 281 2.03 -28.27 12.97
CA GLY A 281 1.59 -29.11 11.88
C GLY A 281 0.37 -28.60 11.12
N PHE A 282 0.23 -29.16 9.92
CA PHE A 282 -0.85 -28.88 8.99
C PHE A 282 -1.15 -30.11 8.14
N ARG A 283 -2.23 -30.05 7.37
CA ARG A 283 -2.66 -31.11 6.46
C ARG A 283 -3.09 -30.55 5.12
N LEU A 284 -3.00 -31.36 4.08
CA LEU A 284 -3.46 -31.08 2.72
C LEU A 284 -4.30 -32.27 2.24
N CYS A 285 -5.41 -32.02 1.55
CA CYS A 285 -6.27 -33.05 0.97
C CYS A 285 -6.15 -32.98 -0.56
N LEU A 286 -5.24 -33.76 -1.15
CA LEU A 286 -4.99 -33.74 -2.59
C LEU A 286 -5.70 -34.94 -3.24
N GLY A 287 -6.80 -34.67 -3.93
CA GLY A 287 -7.69 -35.73 -4.43
C GLY A 287 -8.24 -36.57 -3.28
N ASP A 288 -8.03 -37.88 -3.33
CA ASP A 288 -8.46 -38.83 -2.30
C ASP A 288 -7.39 -39.10 -1.23
N LYS A 289 -6.27 -38.36 -1.24
CA LYS A 289 -5.13 -38.56 -0.33
C LYS A 289 -5.00 -37.42 0.66
N ASP A 290 -4.91 -37.79 1.93
CA ASP A 290 -4.58 -36.88 3.03
C ASP A 290 -3.07 -36.91 3.30
N TYR A 291 -2.42 -35.75 3.16
CA TYR A 291 -1.03 -35.54 3.53
C TYR A 291 -0.99 -34.81 4.87
N MET A 292 -0.29 -35.39 5.85
CA MET A 292 -0.17 -34.83 7.19
C MET A 292 1.27 -34.51 7.53
N PHE A 293 1.49 -33.31 8.05
CA PHE A 293 2.80 -32.81 8.47
C PHE A 293 2.75 -32.44 9.96
N PRO A 294 2.68 -33.41 10.89
CA PRO A 294 2.33 -33.16 12.29
C PRO A 294 3.37 -32.34 13.06
N THR A 295 4.63 -32.38 12.62
CA THR A 295 5.77 -31.75 13.28
C THR A 295 6.28 -30.50 12.56
N CYS A 296 5.77 -30.20 11.35
CA CYS A 296 6.18 -29.01 10.62
C CYS A 296 5.64 -27.76 11.30
N SER A 297 6.43 -26.68 11.28
CA SER A 297 5.93 -25.39 11.74
C SER A 297 4.87 -24.86 10.78
N ARG A 298 3.88 -24.15 11.33
CA ARG A 298 2.95 -23.38 10.51
C ARG A 298 3.60 -22.07 10.09
N ALA A 299 2.99 -21.40 9.13
CA ALA A 299 3.42 -20.08 8.68
C ALA A 299 3.43 -19.03 9.83
N PRO A 300 4.05 -17.86 9.59
CA PRO A 300 3.91 -16.68 10.45
C PRO A 300 2.43 -16.32 10.73
N PRO A 301 2.15 -15.53 11.78
CA PRO A 301 0.78 -15.28 12.27
C PRO A 301 -0.17 -14.58 11.29
N GLU A 302 0.34 -13.94 10.25
CA GLU A 302 -0.43 -13.07 9.36
C GLU A 302 -0.22 -13.45 7.89
N ALA A 303 -1.31 -13.69 7.19
CA ALA A 303 -1.31 -13.98 5.77
C ALA A 303 -2.52 -13.38 5.07
N TYR A 304 -2.40 -13.24 3.75
CA TYR A 304 -3.47 -12.81 2.87
C TYR A 304 -3.68 -13.83 1.77
N ILE A 305 -4.94 -14.01 1.39
CA ILE A 305 -5.37 -14.81 0.26
C ILE A 305 -6.12 -13.88 -0.69
N SER A 306 -5.77 -13.89 -1.96
CA SER A 306 -6.33 -12.98 -2.95
C SER A 306 -6.80 -13.68 -4.22
N CYS A 307 -7.80 -13.10 -4.85
CA CYS A 307 -8.30 -13.47 -6.17
C CYS A 307 -8.60 -12.18 -6.95
N GLY A 308 -7.94 -12.00 -8.09
CA GLY A 308 -8.08 -10.81 -8.95
C GLY A 308 -7.65 -9.49 -8.32
N TYR A 309 -6.90 -9.54 -7.21
CA TYR A 309 -6.59 -8.35 -6.43
C TYR A 309 -5.59 -7.43 -7.16
N SER A 310 -5.95 -6.16 -7.33
CA SER A 310 -5.03 -5.11 -7.76
C SER A 310 -4.99 -3.97 -6.75
N ALA A 311 -3.83 -3.31 -6.64
CA ALA A 311 -3.61 -2.27 -5.64
C ALA A 311 -2.85 -1.09 -6.23
N PRO A 312 -3.28 0.16 -5.96
CA PRO A 312 -2.47 1.34 -6.22
C PRO A 312 -1.10 1.24 -5.56
N VAL A 313 -0.14 2.04 -6.02
CA VAL A 313 1.19 2.13 -5.38
C VAL A 313 1.04 2.53 -3.91
N HIS A 314 1.66 1.75 -3.03
CA HIS A 314 1.65 1.96 -1.59
C HIS A 314 2.94 1.44 -0.94
N ARG A 315 3.04 1.62 0.38
CA ARG A 315 4.06 1.04 1.25
C ARG A 315 3.34 0.39 2.42
N ASP A 316 3.84 -0.76 2.86
CA ASP A 316 3.32 -1.48 4.00
C ASP A 316 4.35 -1.44 5.13
N ALA A 317 3.97 -0.79 6.24
CA ALA A 317 4.79 -0.76 7.44
C ALA A 317 4.92 -2.18 8.01
N SER A 318 6.15 -2.70 7.97
CA SER A 318 6.45 -4.09 8.32
C SER A 318 7.56 -4.18 9.37
N TYR A 319 7.39 -5.07 10.36
CA TYR A 319 8.45 -5.35 11.35
C TYR A 319 9.53 -6.30 10.80
N CYS A 320 9.22 -7.05 9.73
CA CYS A 320 10.20 -7.81 8.96
C CYS A 320 10.59 -7.04 7.69
N PRO A 321 11.87 -7.03 7.28
CA PRO A 321 12.29 -6.37 6.03
C PRO A 321 11.79 -7.05 4.76
N TRP A 322 11.14 -8.21 4.88
CA TRP A 322 10.68 -9.02 3.75
C TRP A 322 9.20 -9.35 3.86
N ALA A 323 8.54 -9.36 2.70
CA ALA A 323 7.24 -9.97 2.47
C ALA A 323 7.35 -10.90 1.26
N ALA A 324 6.45 -11.87 1.15
CA ALA A 324 6.44 -12.80 0.03
C ALA A 324 5.02 -13.06 -0.46
N SER A 325 4.88 -13.28 -1.76
CA SER A 325 3.63 -13.68 -2.40
C SER A 325 3.87 -14.80 -3.40
N TRP A 326 2.90 -15.70 -3.48
CA TRP A 326 2.90 -16.82 -4.39
C TRP A 326 1.61 -16.82 -5.20
N ILE A 327 1.76 -16.67 -6.51
CA ILE A 327 0.68 -16.77 -7.47
C ILE A 327 0.48 -18.25 -7.80
N VAL A 328 -0.65 -18.78 -7.35
CA VAL A 328 -1.02 -20.18 -7.55
C VAL A 328 -1.62 -20.35 -8.94
N ASN A 329 -2.52 -19.46 -9.33
CA ASN A 329 -3.19 -19.55 -10.62
C ASN A 329 -3.24 -18.17 -11.27
N ARG A 330 -3.16 -18.16 -12.59
CA ARG A 330 -3.44 -16.98 -13.41
C ARG A 330 -4.41 -17.39 -14.50
N ASN A 331 -5.59 -16.79 -14.46
CA ASN A 331 -6.54 -16.84 -15.57
C ASN A 331 -6.45 -15.53 -16.36
N VAL A 332 -6.54 -15.62 -17.68
CA VAL A 332 -6.68 -14.45 -18.54
C VAL A 332 -7.92 -14.72 -19.37
N ASP A 333 -9.01 -14.02 -19.05
CA ASP A 333 -10.20 -14.09 -19.89
C ASP A 333 -9.85 -13.54 -21.27
N ASN A 334 -10.46 -14.08 -22.33
CA ASN A 334 -10.20 -13.66 -23.71
C ASN A 334 -10.55 -12.17 -23.91
N VAL A 335 -9.63 -11.30 -23.54
CA VAL A 335 -9.60 -9.89 -23.91
C VAL A 335 -9.53 -9.87 -25.44
N ASP A 336 -10.30 -8.97 -26.06
CA ASP A 336 -10.26 -8.69 -27.49
C ASP A 336 -8.82 -8.77 -28.01
N ASP A 337 -8.61 -9.41 -29.18
CA ASP A 337 -7.31 -9.77 -29.78
C ASP A 337 -6.31 -8.59 -29.98
N SER A 338 -6.65 -7.39 -29.53
CA SER A 338 -5.86 -6.16 -29.65
C SER A 338 -4.94 -5.83 -28.46
N ALA A 339 -5.01 -6.53 -27.33
CA ALA A 339 -4.12 -6.31 -26.18
C ALA A 339 -3.21 -7.52 -25.92
N ASP A 340 -1.96 -7.29 -25.50
CA ASP A 340 -1.04 -8.33 -25.03
C ASP A 340 -1.75 -9.13 -23.93
N LYS A 341 -2.19 -10.36 -24.25
CA LYS A 341 -2.93 -11.26 -23.33
C LYS A 341 -2.11 -11.61 -22.07
N SER A 342 -0.84 -11.23 -22.01
CA SER A 342 -0.03 -11.37 -20.79
C SER A 342 -0.02 -10.13 -19.90
N ALA A 343 -0.63 -9.01 -20.32
CA ALA A 343 -0.63 -7.76 -19.58
C ALA A 343 -1.57 -7.77 -18.37
N GLY A 344 -1.29 -6.88 -17.41
CA GLY A 344 -2.14 -6.63 -16.24
C GLY A 344 -1.94 -7.60 -15.08
N SER A 345 -2.44 -7.21 -13.90
CA SER A 345 -2.26 -7.94 -12.63
C SER A 345 -0.79 -8.32 -12.37
N SER A 346 0.15 -7.45 -12.75
CA SER A 346 1.60 -7.63 -12.57
C SER A 346 2.04 -6.94 -11.29
N PHE A 347 2.95 -7.55 -10.54
CA PHE A 347 3.58 -6.89 -9.40
C PHE A 347 4.53 -5.79 -9.91
N VAL A 348 4.60 -4.67 -9.19
CA VAL A 348 5.49 -3.55 -9.54
C VAL A 348 6.23 -3.07 -8.29
N ASP A 349 7.55 -2.98 -8.37
CA ASP A 349 8.37 -2.17 -7.45
C ASP A 349 8.76 -0.88 -8.17
N VAL A 350 8.26 0.25 -7.67
CA VAL A 350 8.44 1.56 -8.28
C VAL A 350 9.83 2.12 -8.02
N GLY A 351 10.41 1.82 -6.86
CA GLY A 351 11.74 2.29 -6.49
C GLY A 351 12.82 1.65 -7.34
N LEU A 352 12.69 0.35 -7.62
CA LEU A 352 13.58 -0.40 -8.49
C LEU A 352 13.26 -0.21 -9.98
N ARG A 353 12.10 0.36 -10.30
CA ARG A 353 11.52 0.36 -11.65
C ARG A 353 11.48 -1.05 -12.24
N VAL A 354 10.91 -1.99 -11.50
CA VAL A 354 10.74 -3.38 -11.94
C VAL A 354 9.26 -3.72 -12.01
N ALA A 355 8.82 -4.28 -13.14
CA ALA A 355 7.52 -4.90 -13.29
C ALA A 355 7.69 -6.41 -13.47
N VAL A 356 6.97 -7.20 -12.68
CA VAL A 356 7.02 -8.65 -12.75
C VAL A 356 5.75 -9.15 -13.40
N ARG A 357 5.86 -9.67 -14.64
CA ARG A 357 4.70 -10.28 -15.31
C ARG A 357 4.29 -11.52 -14.52
N ALA A 358 3.10 -11.46 -13.94
CA ALA A 358 2.59 -12.57 -13.16
C ALA A 358 2.37 -13.80 -14.05
N ALA A 359 2.67 -14.97 -13.49
CA ALA A 359 2.43 -16.28 -14.07
C ALA A 359 1.91 -17.19 -12.97
N SER A 360 1.33 -18.34 -13.34
CA SER A 360 1.11 -19.39 -12.35
C SER A 360 2.46 -19.86 -11.82
N ALA A 361 2.49 -20.29 -10.55
CA ALA A 361 3.71 -20.70 -9.87
C ALA A 361 4.78 -19.61 -9.70
N SER A 362 4.41 -18.32 -9.74
CA SER A 362 5.32 -17.20 -9.46
C SER A 362 5.46 -16.93 -7.97
N LEU A 363 6.68 -16.93 -7.45
CA LEU A 363 7.08 -16.44 -6.14
C LEU A 363 7.75 -15.08 -6.29
N VAL A 364 7.25 -14.08 -5.57
CA VAL A 364 7.85 -12.74 -5.48
C VAL A 364 8.15 -12.43 -4.02
N ILE A 365 9.37 -12.01 -3.72
CA ILE A 365 9.82 -11.62 -2.37
C ILE A 365 10.40 -10.21 -2.45
N TRP A 366 9.86 -9.29 -1.66
CA TRP A 366 10.23 -7.87 -1.73
C TRP A 366 10.30 -7.24 -0.34
N ASN A 367 10.84 -6.02 -0.27
CA ASN A 367 10.74 -5.21 0.92
C ASN A 367 9.41 -4.43 0.93
N PRO A 368 8.47 -4.74 1.83
CA PRO A 368 7.15 -4.10 1.85
C PRO A 368 7.20 -2.59 2.17
N ASN A 369 8.30 -2.10 2.75
CA ASN A 369 8.47 -0.67 3.00
C ASN A 369 8.83 0.13 1.72
N ASN A 370 9.23 -0.55 0.64
CA ASN A 370 9.43 0.09 -0.66
C ASN A 370 8.08 0.38 -1.34
N ALA A 371 8.06 1.37 -2.23
CA ALA A 371 6.85 1.71 -2.99
C ALA A 371 6.55 0.60 -4.01
N HIS A 372 5.42 -0.09 -3.83
CA HIS A 372 5.03 -1.21 -4.66
C HIS A 372 3.52 -1.24 -4.90
N GLY A 373 3.08 -2.02 -5.88
CA GLY A 373 1.66 -2.15 -6.21
C GLY A 373 1.40 -3.29 -7.19
N THR A 374 0.20 -3.30 -7.74
CA THR A 374 -0.21 -4.26 -8.77
C THR A 374 -0.87 -3.51 -9.90
N THR A 375 -0.46 -3.76 -11.14
CA THR A 375 -1.09 -3.13 -12.30
C THR A 375 -2.57 -3.55 -12.39
N ARG A 376 -3.38 -2.74 -13.09
CA ARG A 376 -4.78 -3.08 -13.39
C ARG A 376 -4.89 -4.45 -14.04
N SER A 377 -5.97 -5.16 -13.78
CA SER A 377 -6.15 -6.53 -14.27
C SER A 377 -6.16 -6.63 -15.79
N TYR A 378 -6.88 -5.71 -16.45
CA TYR A 378 -7.24 -5.82 -17.87
C TYR A 378 -7.76 -7.20 -18.26
N GLY A 379 -8.54 -7.86 -17.39
CA GLY A 379 -9.06 -9.22 -17.62
C GLY A 379 -8.14 -10.35 -17.16
N ALA A 380 -6.94 -10.04 -16.67
CA ALA A 380 -6.07 -11.01 -16.01
C ALA A 380 -6.40 -11.13 -14.52
N GLU A 381 -6.75 -12.32 -14.07
CA GLU A 381 -7.07 -12.65 -12.70
C GLU A 381 -5.97 -13.53 -12.10
N ASN A 382 -5.34 -13.07 -11.02
CA ASN A 382 -4.40 -13.89 -10.25
C ASN A 382 -5.06 -14.40 -8.96
N SER A 383 -4.89 -15.68 -8.68
CA SER A 383 -5.16 -16.28 -7.37
C SER A 383 -3.85 -16.48 -6.63
N GLY A 384 -3.71 -15.91 -5.44
CA GLY A 384 -2.45 -15.92 -4.72
C GLY A 384 -2.56 -15.93 -3.20
N ILE A 385 -1.42 -16.20 -2.57
CA ILE A 385 -1.23 -16.17 -1.12
C ILE A 385 -0.06 -15.24 -0.82
N ALA A 386 -0.17 -14.39 0.19
CA ALA A 386 0.92 -13.54 0.67
C ALA A 386 1.16 -13.75 2.16
N ILE A 387 2.42 -13.73 2.57
CA ILE A 387 2.87 -13.69 3.97
C ILE A 387 3.49 -12.32 4.20
N THR A 388 2.99 -11.64 5.22
CA THR A 388 3.32 -10.26 5.55
C THR A 388 3.54 -10.10 7.05
N PHE A 389 4.19 -9.03 7.47
CA PHE A 389 4.61 -8.84 8.86
C PHE A 389 4.21 -7.45 9.35
N SER A 390 2.90 -7.17 9.46
CA SER A 390 2.40 -5.83 9.79
C SER A 390 2.93 -5.31 11.12
N SER A 391 3.63 -4.16 11.11
CA SER A 391 4.14 -3.54 12.35
C SER A 391 3.02 -3.29 13.35
N LYS A 392 1.82 -2.93 12.86
CA LYS A 392 0.67 -2.63 13.73
C LYS A 392 0.23 -3.85 14.55
N VAL A 393 0.25 -5.04 13.97
CA VAL A 393 -0.08 -6.28 14.68
C VAL A 393 0.96 -6.54 15.76
N CYS A 394 2.24 -6.40 15.41
CA CYS A 394 3.38 -6.57 16.31
C CYS A 394 3.36 -5.58 17.47
N ASP A 395 3.13 -4.29 17.21
CA ASP A 395 3.15 -3.24 18.22
C ASP A 395 2.04 -3.43 19.27
N VAL A 396 0.84 -3.78 18.81
CA VAL A 396 -0.28 -4.09 19.71
C VAL A 396 0.01 -5.38 20.49
N TYR A 397 0.61 -6.38 19.86
CA TYR A 397 1.01 -7.62 20.55
C TYR A 397 2.02 -7.34 21.67
N ARG A 398 3.12 -6.63 21.38
CA ARG A 398 4.12 -6.20 22.38
C ARG A 398 3.48 -5.43 23.52
N THR A 399 2.57 -4.51 23.21
CA THR A 399 1.86 -3.71 24.22
C THR A 399 1.07 -4.63 25.15
N LEU A 400 0.28 -5.57 24.61
CA LEU A 400 -0.52 -6.50 25.42
C LEU A 400 0.35 -7.46 26.22
N THR A 401 1.46 -7.94 25.66
CA THR A 401 2.42 -8.80 26.36
C THR A 401 3.08 -8.07 27.53
N SER A 402 3.51 -6.82 27.35
CA SER A 402 4.11 -6.02 28.45
C SER A 402 3.12 -5.72 29.58
N MET A 403 1.82 -5.74 29.29
CA MET A 403 0.74 -5.65 30.28
C MET A 403 0.37 -6.99 30.93
N GLY A 404 0.98 -8.11 30.53
CA GLY A 404 0.61 -9.46 30.97
C GLY A 404 -0.76 -9.93 30.43
N LYS A 405 -1.25 -9.32 29.34
CA LYS A 405 -2.56 -9.57 28.71
C LYS A 405 -2.43 -10.36 27.40
N VAL A 406 -1.64 -11.45 27.39
CA VAL A 406 -1.42 -12.24 26.16
C VAL A 406 -2.77 -12.82 25.64
N PRO A 407 -3.29 -12.39 24.48
CA PRO A 407 -4.69 -12.62 24.11
C PRO A 407 -5.08 -14.07 23.82
N PHE A 408 -4.11 -14.96 23.67
CA PHE A 408 -4.31 -16.24 23.01
C PHE A 408 -4.27 -17.45 23.95
N LEU A 409 -4.01 -17.25 25.24
CA LEU A 409 -3.97 -18.33 26.25
C LEU A 409 -5.27 -18.49 27.04
N SER A 410 -6.16 -17.49 27.09
CA SER A 410 -7.32 -17.50 27.99
C SER A 410 -8.69 -17.62 27.31
N GLY A 411 -8.76 -17.59 25.97
CA GLY A 411 -10.04 -17.63 25.25
C GLY A 411 -10.94 -16.38 25.47
N THR A 412 -10.41 -15.33 26.11
CA THR A 412 -11.13 -14.08 26.39
C THR A 412 -10.69 -13.00 25.42
N CYS A 413 -11.61 -12.51 24.57
CA CYS A 413 -11.39 -11.30 23.79
C CYS A 413 -11.35 -10.09 24.73
N TYR A 414 -10.29 -9.27 24.68
CA TYR A 414 -10.26 -7.99 25.41
C TYR A 414 -11.17 -6.96 24.72
N GLY A 415 -11.92 -6.18 25.50
CA GLY A 415 -12.84 -5.16 25.00
C GLY A 415 -12.11 -4.02 24.28
N GLY A 416 -12.72 -3.47 23.22
CA GLY A 416 -12.11 -2.46 22.35
C GLY A 416 -11.77 -1.12 23.02
N ASP A 417 -12.45 -0.78 24.13
CA ASP A 417 -12.25 0.50 24.81
C ASP A 417 -10.88 0.61 25.50
N GLU A 418 -10.30 -0.51 25.97
CA GLU A 418 -8.97 -0.50 26.60
C GLU A 418 -7.84 -0.35 25.56
N ILE A 419 -8.02 -0.88 24.34
CA ILE A 419 -6.96 -0.91 23.32
C ILE A 419 -6.90 0.42 22.54
N LEU A 420 -8.03 1.06 22.27
CA LEU A 420 -8.07 2.35 21.58
C LEU A 420 -7.30 3.44 22.33
N GLY A 421 -7.42 3.49 23.67
CA GLY A 421 -6.66 4.44 24.50
C GLY A 421 -5.14 4.19 24.48
N LEU A 422 -4.69 2.95 24.23
CA LEU A 422 -3.27 2.59 24.18
C LEU A 422 -2.64 2.91 22.82
N VAL A 423 -3.36 2.66 21.72
CA VAL A 423 -2.87 3.00 20.38
C VAL A 423 -2.74 4.51 20.19
N GLU A 424 -3.63 5.30 20.80
CA GLU A 424 -3.56 6.76 20.75
C GLU A 424 -2.53 7.37 21.71
N SER A 425 -2.09 6.64 22.74
CA SER A 425 -1.08 7.12 23.71
C SER A 425 0.35 6.63 23.44
N GLY A 426 0.50 5.47 22.79
CA GLY A 426 1.80 4.90 22.39
C GLY A 426 2.48 5.65 21.22
N SER A 427 1.72 6.41 20.42
CA SER A 427 2.29 7.31 19.40
C SER A 427 2.93 8.58 19.99
N GLY A 428 2.92 8.75 21.33
CA GLY A 428 3.40 9.95 22.01
C GLY A 428 4.79 9.85 22.66
N ALA A 429 5.48 8.70 22.60
CA ALA A 429 6.76 8.52 23.27
C ALA A 429 7.83 7.91 22.35
N GLY A 430 8.68 8.76 21.78
CA GLY A 430 10.02 8.35 21.34
C GLY A 430 10.29 8.29 19.84
N ALA A 431 9.32 8.59 18.98
CA ALA A 431 9.61 8.97 17.60
C ALA A 431 9.49 10.49 17.49
N THR A 432 10.62 11.18 17.35
CA THR A 432 10.62 12.44 16.62
C THR A 432 10.09 12.13 15.23
N GLU A 433 8.79 12.37 15.00
CA GLU A 433 8.20 12.53 13.68
C GLU A 433 8.95 13.67 12.99
N THR A 434 10.01 13.32 12.27
CA THR A 434 10.39 14.06 11.07
C THR A 434 9.45 13.58 10.00
N ASP A 435 8.39 14.37 9.78
CA ASP A 435 7.48 14.25 8.65
C ASP A 435 8.27 14.42 7.35
N GLU A 436 8.47 13.30 6.64
CA GLU A 436 8.85 13.26 5.22
C GLU A 436 7.83 12.45 4.41
#